data_AF-A0A8T0RNI6-F1
#
_entry.id   AF-A0A8T0RNI6-F1
#
_cell.length_a   1.000
_cell.length_b   1.000
_cell.length_c   1.000
_cell.angle_alpha   90.00
_cell.angle_beta   90.00
_cell.angle_gamma   90.00
#
_symmetry.space_group_name_H-M   'P 1'
#
loop_
_entity.id
_entity.type
_entity.pdbx_description
1 polymer ?
#
loop_
_entity_poly.entity_id
_entity_poly.type
_entity_poly.pdbx_seq_one_letter_code
_entity_poly.pdbx_strand_id
1 'polypeptide(L)'
;MVPIRQVLKKMRKERASEDDADDELCEARGRSAPTTRRSARLVKKQSKGGRASRRVTNFVEPKDYERSEDDMEEDDDMDGFINNDSSEDASDSAEESRDESDASGTPVPSEESSSGSEECDGVEDYKGVMARLGRRKKAKDWKFEGDMLAAFGEHSELCLKAVCALYRKQTQEEQMEKAALVHNKRGFNHIDAPRGSHIAEFLLDGDRDGPLMKTIPDLEKHDPSAAGFCRKVASNYSKQLFAIYQNKEDPYFHPELS
;
A
#
# COMPACT_ATOMS: atom_id res chain seq x y z
N MET A 1 -18.18 54.09 -1.47
CA MET A 1 -19.23 53.17 -0.99
C MET A 1 -18.66 52.33 0.16
N VAL A 2 -18.89 52.78 1.40
CA VAL A 2 -18.65 52.13 2.71
C VAL A 2 -19.64 52.89 3.65
N PRO A 3 -20.46 52.28 4.54
CA PRO A 3 -19.96 51.47 5.64
C PRO A 3 -20.80 50.30 6.18
N ILE A 4 -20.01 49.39 6.76
CA ILE A 4 -20.22 48.57 7.96
C ILE A 4 -21.29 49.13 8.90
N ARG A 5 -22.29 48.31 9.25
CA ARG A 5 -23.11 48.50 10.45
C ARG A 5 -22.75 47.43 11.47
N GLN A 6 -22.23 47.90 12.60
CA GLN A 6 -22.11 47.11 13.82
C GLN A 6 -23.42 47.15 14.64
N VAL A 7 -23.45 46.24 15.63
CA VAL A 7 -24.16 46.29 16.92
C VAL A 7 -25.68 46.03 16.89
N LEU A 8 -26.13 44.93 17.53
CA LEU A 8 -26.66 44.97 18.90
C LEU A 8 -27.12 43.58 19.41
N LYS A 9 -26.48 43.21 20.53
CA LYS A 9 -26.94 42.27 21.56
C LYS A 9 -28.43 42.47 21.90
N LYS A 10 -29.17 41.40 22.15
CA LYS A 10 -29.99 41.28 23.37
C LYS A 10 -30.41 39.83 23.65
N MET A 11 -30.34 39.48 24.93
CA MET A 11 -30.63 38.17 25.50
C MET A 11 -32.09 38.01 25.95
N ARG A 12 -32.47 36.72 26.11
CA ARG A 12 -33.32 36.08 27.15
C ARG A 12 -34.80 36.48 27.22
N LYS A 13 -35.67 35.47 27.10
CA LYS A 13 -36.76 35.23 28.07
C LYS A 13 -37.22 33.78 28.10
N GLU A 14 -37.38 33.28 29.32
CA GLU A 14 -37.95 32.00 29.72
C GLU A 14 -39.29 32.28 30.42
N ARG A 15 -40.13 31.22 30.56
CA ARG A 15 -41.37 31.02 31.39
C ARG A 15 -42.70 31.19 30.63
N ALA A 16 -43.44 30.09 30.46
CA ALA A 16 -44.53 29.53 31.31
C ALA A 16 -45.88 30.20 30.95
N SER A 17 -47.05 29.56 30.87
CA SER A 17 -47.68 28.47 31.65
C SER A 17 -49.04 28.04 31.02
N GLU A 18 -49.61 26.93 31.54
CA GLU A 18 -51.06 26.57 31.65
C GLU A 18 -51.82 26.17 30.37
N ASP A 19 -52.79 25.24 30.33
CA ASP A 19 -53.35 24.21 31.22
C ASP A 19 -54.29 23.37 30.30
N ASP A 20 -54.36 22.05 30.47
CA ASP A 20 -55.65 21.33 30.38
C ASP A 20 -55.55 19.93 31.00
N ALA A 21 -56.56 19.63 31.80
CA ALA A 21 -56.76 18.47 32.66
C ALA A 21 -57.22 17.23 31.83
N ASP A 22 -57.34 15.98 32.30
CA ASP A 22 -57.87 15.43 33.55
C ASP A 22 -57.41 13.94 33.71
N ASP A 23 -57.47 13.46 34.96
CA ASP A 23 -57.70 12.08 35.48
C ASP A 23 -56.74 10.93 35.04
N GLU A 24 -56.21 10.04 35.90
CA GLU A 24 -56.82 9.36 37.04
C GLU A 24 -55.72 8.67 37.91
N LEU A 25 -55.76 8.91 39.23
CA LEU A 25 -55.49 8.04 40.41
C LEU A 25 -54.70 6.71 40.23
N CYS A 26 -53.73 6.28 41.05
CA CYS A 26 -53.72 6.22 42.51
C CYS A 26 -52.33 5.90 43.12
N GLU A 27 -52.25 6.17 44.41
CA GLU A 27 -51.13 6.27 45.35
C GLU A 27 -50.42 4.96 45.74
N ALA A 28 -49.16 5.06 46.19
CA ALA A 28 -48.77 4.63 47.55
C ALA A 28 -47.39 5.17 47.95
N ARG A 29 -47.36 5.96 49.04
CA ARG A 29 -46.17 6.40 49.76
C ARG A 29 -45.53 5.25 50.55
N GLY A 30 -44.20 5.29 50.67
CA GLY A 30 -43.47 4.59 51.72
C GLY A 30 -42.17 5.32 52.07
N ARG A 31 -42.17 6.13 53.14
CA ARG A 31 -40.97 6.65 53.80
C ARG A 31 -40.53 5.67 54.89
N SER A 32 -39.23 5.38 55.00
CA SER A 32 -38.50 5.29 56.29
C SER A 32 -37.03 4.91 56.09
N ALA A 33 -36.13 5.66 56.72
CA ALA A 33 -34.77 5.26 57.07
C ALA A 33 -34.77 4.91 58.59
N PRO A 34 -33.63 4.72 59.30
CA PRO A 34 -32.29 4.18 58.99
C PRO A 34 -31.88 3.06 59.99
N THR A 35 -30.85 2.22 59.73
CA THR A 35 -30.09 1.60 60.85
C THR A 35 -28.63 1.26 60.52
N THR A 36 -27.84 1.28 61.59
CA THR A 36 -26.38 1.30 61.74
C THR A 36 -25.79 -0.11 61.89
N ARG A 37 -24.56 -0.37 61.40
CA ARG A 37 -23.59 -1.18 62.17
C ARG A 37 -22.11 -0.99 61.76
N ARG A 38 -21.40 -0.41 62.72
CA ARG A 38 -19.95 -0.39 63.07
C ARG A 38 -19.35 -1.82 63.06
N SER A 39 -18.05 -2.14 63.06
CA SER A 39 -16.72 -1.50 62.97
C SER A 39 -15.69 -2.64 63.18
N ALA A 40 -14.46 -2.56 62.64
CA ALA A 40 -13.22 -3.01 63.32
C ALA A 40 -11.99 -2.53 62.54
N ARG A 41 -11.22 -1.54 63.04
CA ARG A 41 -10.08 -1.56 64.00
C ARG A 41 -8.74 -1.50 63.23
N LEU A 42 -8.04 -0.35 63.23
CA LEU A 42 -7.08 0.18 64.23
C LEU A 42 -5.69 -0.45 64.14
N VAL A 43 -4.67 0.39 63.85
CA VAL A 43 -3.35 0.55 64.53
C VAL A 43 -2.54 1.58 63.71
N LYS A 44 -2.38 2.84 64.15
CA LYS A 44 -1.30 3.44 64.98
C LYS A 44 0.07 3.39 64.24
N LYS A 45 0.71 4.51 63.88
CA LYS A 45 1.42 5.42 64.81
C LYS A 45 1.94 6.68 64.07
N GLN A 46 1.73 7.83 64.73
CA GLN A 46 2.69 8.91 65.06
C GLN A 46 3.46 9.64 63.95
N SER A 47 3.81 10.93 64.02
CA SER A 47 3.41 12.11 64.81
C SER A 47 4.27 13.26 64.29
N LYS A 48 3.81 14.49 64.53
CA LYS A 48 4.54 15.77 64.65
C LYS A 48 4.57 16.69 63.42
N GLY A 49 4.11 17.90 63.69
CA GLY A 49 4.78 19.11 63.21
C GLY A 49 3.95 19.92 62.22
N GLY A 50 3.05 20.74 62.74
CA GLY A 50 2.42 21.79 61.93
C GLY A 50 3.42 22.88 61.52
N ARG A 51 3.11 23.62 60.46
CA ARG A 51 2.71 25.03 60.49
C ARG A 51 2.53 25.57 59.07
N ALA A 52 1.74 26.63 59.03
CA ALA A 52 1.15 27.29 57.89
C ALA A 52 2.12 28.02 56.93
N SER A 53 1.56 28.32 55.76
CA SER A 53 1.71 29.56 54.99
C SER A 53 2.91 29.69 54.05
N ARG A 54 2.67 29.68 52.74
CA ARG A 54 2.60 30.90 51.90
C ARG A 54 2.32 30.55 50.44
N ARG A 55 1.66 31.49 49.76
CA ARG A 55 1.43 31.52 48.31
C ARG A 55 2.65 32.08 47.56
N VAL A 56 2.67 31.81 46.26
CA VAL A 56 3.19 32.60 45.12
C VAL A 56 4.58 32.23 44.55
N THR A 57 4.49 31.78 43.28
CA THR A 57 5.40 31.83 42.09
C THR A 57 6.80 31.22 42.16
N ASN A 58 7.11 30.32 41.22
CA ASN A 58 8.00 30.64 40.08
C ASN A 58 8.10 29.48 39.07
N PHE A 59 8.23 29.90 37.81
CA PHE A 59 8.61 29.20 36.59
C PHE A 59 9.70 28.14 36.80
N VAL A 60 9.50 26.93 36.28
CA VAL A 60 10.55 25.92 36.08
C VAL A 60 10.34 25.30 34.70
N GLU A 61 11.33 25.55 33.85
CA GLU A 61 11.58 25.00 32.53
C GLU A 61 11.78 23.46 32.60
N PRO A 62 11.11 22.66 31.76
CA PRO A 62 11.39 21.23 31.68
C PRO A 62 12.70 20.97 30.94
N LYS A 63 13.61 20.35 31.70
CA LYS A 63 14.95 19.90 31.34
C LYS A 63 14.98 18.93 30.17
N ASP A 64 16.02 19.11 29.38
CA ASP A 64 16.70 18.20 28.46
C ASP A 64 16.55 16.73 28.88
N TYR A 65 15.93 15.93 28.01
CA TYR A 65 15.90 14.49 28.15
C TYR A 65 17.18 13.91 27.55
N GLU A 66 17.88 13.15 28.37
CA GLU A 66 19.11 12.46 28.01
C GLU A 66 18.90 11.49 26.85
N ARG A 67 19.88 11.54 25.96
CA ARG A 67 20.18 10.59 24.90
C ARG A 67 20.58 9.25 25.52
N SER A 68 19.78 8.21 25.29
CA SER A 68 20.21 6.82 25.44
C SER A 68 20.65 6.31 24.05
N GLU A 69 21.96 6.17 23.88
CA GLU A 69 22.58 5.39 22.81
C GLU A 69 22.63 3.95 23.30
N ASP A 70 21.68 3.12 22.87
CA ASP A 70 21.81 1.67 23.01
C ASP A 70 22.39 1.13 21.70
N ASP A 71 23.69 0.87 21.82
CA ASP A 71 24.62 0.20 20.92
C ASP A 71 24.19 -1.26 20.71
N MET A 72 23.86 -1.62 19.47
CA MET A 72 23.66 -3.02 19.06
C MET A 72 24.54 -3.26 17.83
N GLU A 73 25.74 -3.78 18.09
CA GLU A 73 26.62 -4.39 17.10
C GLU A 73 26.00 -5.73 16.66
N GLU A 74 25.64 -5.85 15.38
CA GLU A 74 25.33 -7.14 14.74
C GLU A 74 26.38 -7.38 13.65
N ASP A 75 27.37 -8.20 14.03
CA ASP A 75 28.34 -8.83 13.13
C ASP A 75 27.61 -9.85 12.24
N ASP A 76 27.44 -9.54 10.95
CA ASP A 76 27.09 -10.53 9.92
C ASP A 76 28.29 -10.76 8.99
N ASP A 77 29.16 -11.69 9.43
CA ASP A 77 30.17 -12.37 8.63
C ASP A 77 29.52 -13.13 7.45
N MET A 78 29.65 -12.59 6.23
CA MET A 78 29.34 -13.30 4.99
C MET A 78 30.61 -13.53 4.18
N ASP A 79 31.43 -14.46 4.65
CA ASP A 79 32.55 -15.04 3.90
C ASP A 79 32.13 -16.36 3.24
N GLY A 80 32.47 -16.54 1.96
CA GLY A 80 32.65 -17.86 1.37
C GLY A 80 31.56 -18.39 0.43
N PHE A 81 31.49 -17.88 -0.81
CA PHE A 81 31.24 -18.76 -1.97
C PHE A 81 31.81 -18.17 -3.28
N ILE A 82 33.13 -17.95 -3.32
CA ILE A 82 33.83 -17.81 -4.60
C ILE A 82 34.30 -19.21 -4.99
N ASN A 83 33.51 -19.90 -5.81
CA ASN A 83 33.99 -21.05 -6.56
C ASN A 83 34.91 -20.52 -7.67
N ASN A 84 36.20 -20.44 -7.37
CA ASN A 84 37.26 -20.26 -8.34
C ASN A 84 37.98 -21.61 -8.51
N ASP A 85 37.57 -22.37 -9.53
CA ASP A 85 38.41 -23.40 -10.13
C ASP A 85 37.93 -23.68 -11.56
N SER A 86 38.74 -23.31 -12.56
CA SER A 86 39.27 -24.26 -13.55
C SER A 86 39.99 -23.51 -14.69
N SER A 87 41.31 -23.51 -14.54
CA SER A 87 42.40 -23.65 -15.51
C SER A 87 42.14 -23.70 -17.04
N GLU A 88 42.92 -22.89 -17.75
CA GLU A 88 43.66 -23.14 -19.01
C GLU A 88 43.03 -23.98 -20.16
N ASP A 89 42.93 -23.39 -21.36
CA ASP A 89 43.78 -23.77 -22.50
C ASP A 89 43.63 -22.76 -23.66
N ALA A 90 44.73 -22.50 -24.34
CA ALA A 90 44.83 -21.69 -25.53
C ALA A 90 44.52 -22.54 -26.78
N SER A 91 43.70 -22.02 -27.70
CA SER A 91 43.91 -22.33 -29.11
C SER A 91 43.29 -21.31 -30.02
N ASP A 92 44.20 -20.57 -30.63
CA ASP A 92 44.07 -19.79 -31.84
C ASP A 92 43.84 -20.76 -33.01
N SER A 93 42.79 -20.60 -33.80
CA SER A 93 42.68 -21.17 -35.16
C SER A 93 41.60 -20.43 -35.92
N ALA A 94 42.07 -19.63 -36.86
CA ALA A 94 41.31 -18.94 -37.87
C ALA A 94 41.21 -19.84 -39.10
N GLU A 95 40.02 -20.28 -39.50
CA GLU A 95 39.84 -20.50 -40.94
C GLU A 95 38.39 -20.30 -41.41
N GLU A 96 38.34 -19.43 -42.41
CA GLU A 96 37.32 -19.30 -43.44
C GLU A 96 36.92 -20.63 -44.12
N SER A 97 35.63 -20.80 -44.42
CA SER A 97 35.24 -21.36 -45.72
C SER A 97 33.78 -21.07 -46.04
N ARG A 98 33.62 -20.46 -47.21
CA ARG A 98 32.41 -20.46 -48.04
C ARG A 98 32.30 -21.86 -48.66
N ASP A 99 31.10 -22.37 -48.91
CA ASP A 99 30.76 -22.84 -50.25
C ASP A 99 29.24 -23.03 -50.44
N GLU A 100 28.79 -22.62 -51.61
CA GLU A 100 27.45 -22.73 -52.16
C GLU A 100 27.39 -24.00 -53.00
N SER A 101 26.29 -24.77 -53.00
CA SER A 101 25.86 -25.43 -54.25
C SER A 101 24.43 -25.98 -54.22
N ASP A 102 23.73 -25.54 -55.25
CA ASP A 102 22.46 -25.95 -55.83
C ASP A 102 22.57 -27.31 -56.55
N ALA A 103 21.51 -28.14 -56.56
CA ALA A 103 21.06 -28.90 -57.74
C ALA A 103 19.91 -29.90 -57.45
N SER A 104 18.81 -29.62 -58.12
CA SER A 104 17.68 -30.46 -58.54
C SER A 104 17.98 -31.91 -58.97
N GLY A 105 17.06 -32.84 -58.66
CA GLY A 105 16.90 -34.14 -59.36
C GLY A 105 15.82 -35.07 -58.79
N THR A 106 14.67 -35.17 -59.47
CA THR A 106 13.48 -36.02 -59.21
C THR A 106 13.59 -37.42 -59.90
N PRO A 107 12.54 -38.27 -59.98
CA PRO A 107 11.76 -39.08 -59.01
C PRO A 107 12.19 -40.59 -59.14
N VAL A 108 11.62 -41.65 -58.53
CA VAL A 108 10.31 -42.33 -58.76
C VAL A 108 10.23 -43.62 -57.87
N PRO A 109 9.11 -44.38 -57.87
CA PRO A 109 8.30 -44.75 -56.70
C PRO A 109 8.66 -46.14 -56.12
N SER A 110 7.99 -46.56 -55.03
CA SER A 110 7.48 -47.93 -54.95
C SER A 110 6.61 -48.21 -53.70
N GLU A 111 5.46 -48.81 -54.00
CA GLU A 111 4.68 -49.81 -53.26
C GLU A 111 4.08 -49.48 -51.87
N GLU A 112 2.75 -49.52 -51.87
CA GLU A 112 1.84 -50.06 -50.85
C GLU A 112 2.45 -50.85 -49.66
N SER A 113 2.05 -50.50 -48.45
CA SER A 113 1.16 -51.36 -47.63
C SER A 113 1.17 -51.00 -46.14
N SER A 114 -0.06 -50.86 -45.63
CA SER A 114 -0.57 -51.44 -44.39
C SER A 114 0.08 -51.08 -43.03
N SER A 115 -0.65 -50.21 -42.32
CA SER A 115 -1.12 -50.42 -40.94
C SER A 115 -0.14 -51.03 -39.94
N GLY A 116 0.57 -50.16 -39.21
CA GLY A 116 1.17 -50.44 -37.91
C GLY A 116 0.83 -49.29 -36.98
N SER A 117 -0.12 -49.51 -36.08
CA SER A 117 -0.38 -48.65 -34.94
C SER A 117 0.81 -48.74 -33.98
N GLU A 118 1.63 -47.70 -33.93
CA GLU A 118 2.62 -47.51 -32.88
C GLU A 118 2.85 -46.02 -32.62
N GLU A 119 2.64 -45.70 -31.35
CA GLU A 119 2.86 -44.42 -30.70
C GLU A 119 4.29 -43.92 -30.96
N CYS A 120 4.42 -42.85 -31.74
CA CYS A 120 5.63 -42.07 -31.78
C CYS A 120 5.30 -40.67 -31.25
N ASP A 121 5.70 -40.45 -30.01
CA ASP A 121 5.83 -39.14 -29.37
C ASP A 121 6.64 -38.23 -30.28
N GLY A 122 5.93 -37.47 -31.12
CA GLY A 122 6.53 -36.60 -32.10
C GLY A 122 7.25 -35.50 -31.36
N VAL A 123 8.59 -35.53 -31.37
CA VAL A 123 9.45 -34.46 -30.87
C VAL A 123 8.97 -33.13 -31.45
N GLU A 124 8.20 -32.39 -30.66
CA GLU A 124 7.75 -31.06 -31.06
C GLU A 124 9.02 -30.22 -31.24
N ASP A 125 9.26 -29.76 -32.48
CA ASP A 125 10.35 -28.84 -32.80
C ASP A 125 10.39 -27.74 -31.72
N TYR A 126 11.56 -27.53 -31.08
CA TYR A 126 11.73 -26.56 -30.00
C TYR A 126 11.20 -25.19 -30.40
N LYS A 127 11.34 -24.81 -31.68
CA LYS A 127 10.78 -23.57 -32.22
C LYS A 127 9.25 -23.57 -32.22
N GLY A 128 8.61 -24.71 -32.45
CA GLY A 128 7.16 -24.91 -32.32
C GLY A 128 6.67 -24.81 -30.87
N VAL A 129 7.39 -25.40 -29.92
CA VAL A 129 7.10 -25.27 -28.47
C VAL A 129 7.28 -23.81 -28.02
N MET A 130 8.36 -23.15 -28.43
CA MET A 130 8.63 -21.74 -28.16
C MET A 130 7.66 -20.79 -28.85
N ALA A 131 7.17 -21.10 -30.05
CA ALA A 131 6.14 -20.32 -30.73
C ALA A 131 4.77 -20.44 -30.06
N ARG A 132 4.48 -21.59 -29.42
CA ARG A 132 3.28 -21.78 -28.59
C ARG A 132 3.41 -21.02 -27.26
N LEU A 133 4.60 -20.99 -26.65
CA LEU A 133 4.88 -20.22 -25.44
C LEU A 133 4.90 -18.70 -25.72
N GLY A 134 5.39 -18.29 -26.89
CA GLY A 134 5.49 -16.90 -27.34
C GLY A 134 4.19 -16.29 -27.87
N ARG A 135 3.07 -17.05 -27.90
CA ARG A 135 1.74 -16.48 -28.20
C ARG A 135 1.30 -15.60 -27.04
N ARG A 136 1.71 -14.33 -27.10
CA ARG A 136 1.30 -13.21 -26.24
C ARG A 136 -0.15 -13.37 -25.81
N LYS A 137 -0.36 -13.80 -24.57
CA LYS A 137 -1.66 -13.71 -23.93
C LYS A 137 -1.95 -12.23 -23.79
N LYS A 138 -2.97 -11.73 -24.49
CA LYS A 138 -3.59 -10.46 -24.10
C LYS A 138 -3.94 -10.62 -22.62
N ALA A 139 -3.44 -9.74 -21.76
CA ALA A 139 -3.65 -9.80 -20.32
C ALA A 139 -5.14 -9.56 -20.04
N LYS A 140 -5.97 -10.59 -20.19
CA LYS A 140 -7.39 -10.49 -19.87
C LYS A 140 -7.58 -10.44 -18.36
N ASP A 141 -6.73 -11.14 -17.61
CA ASP A 141 -6.73 -11.16 -16.15
C ASP A 141 -5.31 -11.49 -15.65
N TRP A 142 -4.91 -10.93 -14.51
CA TRP A 142 -3.70 -11.37 -13.79
C TRP A 142 -4.02 -12.58 -12.92
N LYS A 143 -3.47 -13.77 -13.25
CA LYS A 143 -3.70 -14.98 -12.46
C LYS A 143 -2.71 -15.11 -11.31
N PHE A 144 -1.49 -14.62 -11.52
CA PHE A 144 -0.42 -14.62 -10.55
C PHE A 144 0.17 -13.21 -10.40
N GLU A 145 0.83 -12.95 -9.28
CA GLU A 145 1.57 -11.70 -9.04
C GLU A 145 2.60 -11.43 -10.15
N GLY A 146 3.24 -12.49 -10.66
CA GLY A 146 4.18 -12.39 -11.78
C GLY A 146 3.55 -11.89 -13.09
N ASP A 147 2.28 -12.22 -13.37
CA ASP A 147 1.57 -11.72 -14.55
C ASP A 147 1.35 -10.20 -14.43
N MET A 148 1.02 -9.73 -13.23
CA MET A 148 0.85 -8.30 -12.93
C MET A 148 2.18 -7.55 -13.05
N LEU A 149 3.26 -8.12 -12.51
CA LEU A 149 4.61 -7.54 -12.62
C LEU A 149 5.08 -7.46 -14.08
N ALA A 150 4.83 -8.50 -14.88
CA ALA A 150 5.14 -8.47 -16.31
C ALA A 150 4.37 -7.36 -17.02
N ALA A 151 3.08 -7.18 -16.70
CA ALA A 151 2.25 -6.12 -17.26
C ALA A 151 2.73 -4.72 -16.85
N PHE A 152 3.26 -4.53 -15.64
CA PHE A 152 3.90 -3.26 -15.24
C PHE A 152 5.15 -2.94 -16.07
N GLY A 153 5.89 -3.96 -16.49
CA GLY A 153 7.04 -3.79 -17.39
C GLY A 153 6.64 -3.38 -18.82
N GLU A 154 5.51 -3.89 -19.32
CA GLU A 154 5.02 -3.61 -20.67
C GLU A 154 4.22 -2.30 -20.76
N HIS A 155 3.43 -1.99 -19.73
CA HIS A 155 2.52 -0.85 -19.70
C HIS A 155 2.80 0.05 -18.48
N SER A 156 3.52 1.14 -18.72
CA SER A 156 3.82 2.14 -17.69
C SER A 156 2.56 2.76 -17.08
N GLU A 157 1.45 2.87 -17.81
CA GLU A 157 0.17 3.38 -17.30
C GLU A 157 -0.39 2.52 -16.15
N LEU A 158 -0.13 1.21 -16.16
CA LEU A 158 -0.54 0.33 -15.06
C LEU A 158 0.24 0.64 -13.78
N CYS A 159 1.48 1.13 -13.89
CA CYS A 159 2.26 1.59 -12.74
C CYS A 159 1.67 2.87 -12.15
N LEU A 160 1.14 3.78 -12.98
CA LEU A 160 0.45 4.99 -12.53
C LEU A 160 -0.85 4.61 -11.80
N LYS A 161 -1.63 3.70 -12.38
CA LYS A 161 -2.84 3.13 -11.74
C LYS A 161 -2.51 2.46 -10.41
N ALA A 162 -1.39 1.73 -10.32
CA ALA A 162 -0.94 1.10 -9.08
C ALA A 162 -0.66 2.12 -7.96
N VAL A 163 0.05 3.21 -8.27
CA VAL A 163 0.29 4.30 -7.30
C VAL A 163 -1.02 4.91 -6.82
N CYS A 164 -1.96 5.17 -7.74
CA CYS A 164 -3.30 5.67 -7.38
C CYS A 164 -4.07 4.68 -6.51
N ALA A 165 -3.96 3.38 -6.79
CA ALA A 165 -4.62 2.34 -6.01
C ALA A 165 -4.09 2.26 -4.58
N LEU A 166 -2.77 2.38 -4.40
CA LEU A 166 -2.15 2.44 -3.07
C LEU A 166 -2.62 3.69 -2.31
N TYR A 167 -2.65 4.84 -2.97
CA TYR A 167 -3.14 6.09 -2.36
C TYR A 167 -4.59 5.93 -1.87
N ARG A 168 -5.48 5.36 -2.69
CA ARG A 168 -6.88 5.06 -2.31
C ARG A 168 -7.02 4.05 -1.16
N LYS A 169 -5.98 3.29 -0.83
CA LYS A 169 -5.98 2.38 0.34
C LYS A 169 -5.47 3.03 1.63
N GLN A 170 -4.91 4.24 1.56
CA GLN A 170 -4.58 5.01 2.75
C GLN A 170 -5.85 5.55 3.42
N THR A 171 -5.74 5.81 4.72
CA THR A 171 -6.80 6.49 5.47
C THR A 171 -6.90 7.96 5.08
N GLN A 172 -8.03 8.60 5.43
CA GLN A 172 -8.25 10.01 5.09
C GLN A 172 -7.18 10.94 5.67
N GLU A 173 -6.73 10.65 6.90
CA GLU A 173 -5.69 11.38 7.62
C GLU A 173 -4.32 11.23 6.93
N GLU A 174 -3.92 10.00 6.58
CA GLU A 174 -2.67 9.72 5.86
C GLU A 174 -2.58 10.42 4.51
N GLN A 175 -3.69 10.48 3.78
CA GLN A 175 -3.76 11.22 2.52
C GLN A 175 -3.67 12.74 2.73
N MET A 176 -4.22 13.28 3.82
CA MET A 176 -4.14 14.72 4.15
C MET A 176 -2.73 15.12 4.59
N GLU A 177 -2.10 14.32 5.44
CA GLU A 177 -0.75 14.55 5.93
C GLU A 177 0.33 14.12 4.93
N LYS A 178 -0.06 13.38 3.89
CA LYS A 178 0.82 12.77 2.90
C LYS A 178 1.90 11.91 3.56
N ALA A 179 1.52 11.21 4.61
CA ALA A 179 2.41 10.39 5.43
C ALA A 179 1.72 9.07 5.77
N ALA A 180 2.50 8.03 6.04
CA ALA A 180 1.98 6.81 6.63
C ALA A 180 1.97 6.99 8.16
N LEU A 181 0.77 6.98 8.75
CA LEU A 181 0.52 7.20 10.18
C LEU A 181 0.03 5.91 10.84
N VAL A 182 -0.78 5.14 10.10
CA VAL A 182 -1.41 3.94 10.59
C VAL A 182 -0.59 2.73 10.13
N HIS A 183 -0.20 1.90 11.10
CA HIS A 183 0.60 0.70 10.83
C HIS A 183 -0.30 -0.48 10.39
N ASN A 184 -1.22 -0.26 9.45
CA ASN A 184 -2.13 -1.26 8.92
C ASN A 184 -1.57 -2.03 7.71
N LYS A 185 -0.32 -1.71 7.29
CA LYS A 185 0.36 -2.26 6.11
C LYS A 185 -0.47 -2.10 4.82
N ARG A 186 -1.31 -1.08 4.75
CA ARG A 186 -2.07 -0.68 3.56
C ARG A 186 -1.61 0.69 3.08
N GLY A 187 -1.77 0.91 1.78
CA GLY A 187 -1.23 2.07 1.08
C GLY A 187 0.30 2.10 1.04
N PHE A 188 0.88 3.30 1.12
CA PHE A 188 2.32 3.50 1.12
C PHE A 188 2.94 3.25 2.49
N ASN A 189 4.20 2.80 2.50
CA ASN A 189 5.03 2.82 3.71
C ASN A 189 5.46 4.27 4.05
N HIS A 190 6.09 4.46 5.21
CA HIS A 190 6.50 5.78 5.68
C HIS A 190 7.52 6.50 4.76
N ILE A 191 8.36 5.74 4.05
CA ILE A 191 9.41 6.27 3.16
C ILE A 191 8.80 6.78 1.85
N ASP A 192 7.89 6.00 1.26
CA ASP A 192 7.29 6.28 -0.03
C ASP A 192 6.04 7.17 0.10
N ALA A 193 5.39 7.24 1.27
CA ALA A 193 4.16 7.98 1.47
C ALA A 193 4.26 9.47 1.08
N PRO A 194 5.29 10.24 1.48
CA PRO A 194 5.40 11.64 1.08
C PRO A 194 5.42 11.81 -0.42
N ARG A 195 6.26 11.05 -1.13
CA ARG A 195 6.41 11.19 -2.56
C ARG A 195 5.25 10.56 -3.34
N GLY A 196 4.81 9.37 -2.92
CA GLY A 196 3.71 8.63 -3.51
C GLY A 196 2.39 9.40 -3.43
N SER A 197 2.11 10.05 -2.29
CA SER A 197 0.89 10.86 -2.12
C SER A 197 0.88 12.08 -3.05
N HIS A 198 2.00 12.80 -3.18
CA HIS A 198 2.10 13.93 -4.11
C HIS A 198 1.91 13.53 -5.57
N ILE A 199 2.51 12.41 -5.97
CA ILE A 199 2.36 11.89 -7.33
C ILE A 199 0.91 11.44 -7.56
N ALA A 200 0.31 10.72 -6.61
CA ALA A 200 -1.07 10.26 -6.73
C ALA A 200 -2.06 11.43 -6.85
N GLU A 201 -1.94 12.47 -6.01
CA GLU A 201 -2.79 13.66 -6.08
C GLU A 201 -2.69 14.36 -7.45
N PHE A 202 -1.47 14.48 -7.99
CA PHE A 202 -1.26 15.05 -9.32
C PHE A 202 -1.94 14.19 -10.40
N LEU A 203 -1.76 12.87 -10.34
CA LEU A 203 -2.32 11.91 -11.29
C LEU A 203 -3.85 11.91 -11.30
N LEU A 204 -4.46 12.17 -10.14
CA LEU A 204 -5.91 12.21 -9.92
C LEU A 204 -6.52 13.61 -10.13
N ASP A 205 -5.71 14.63 -10.42
CA ASP A 205 -6.14 16.03 -10.55
C ASP A 205 -6.94 16.54 -9.33
N GLY A 206 -6.63 16.01 -8.15
CA GLY A 206 -7.30 16.33 -6.88
C GLY A 206 -8.52 15.47 -6.53
N ASP A 207 -9.01 14.61 -7.42
CA ASP A 207 -10.10 13.68 -7.12
C ASP A 207 -9.58 12.38 -6.44
N ARG A 208 -9.56 12.38 -5.10
CA ARG A 208 -8.95 11.32 -4.28
C ARG A 208 -9.47 9.91 -4.58
N ASP A 209 -10.73 9.80 -5.00
CA ASP A 209 -11.41 8.53 -5.29
C ASP A 209 -11.70 8.34 -6.79
N GLY A 210 -11.19 9.25 -7.63
CA GLY A 210 -11.45 9.28 -9.07
C GLY A 210 -10.58 8.32 -9.89
N PRO A 211 -10.85 8.23 -11.21
CA PRO A 211 -9.98 7.54 -12.15
C PRO A 211 -8.66 8.28 -12.36
N LEU A 212 -7.71 7.61 -13.04
CA LEU A 212 -6.47 8.25 -13.47
C LEU A 212 -6.77 9.34 -14.51
N MET A 213 -6.39 10.59 -14.22
CA MET A 213 -6.68 11.75 -15.07
C MET A 213 -5.47 12.25 -15.86
N LYS A 214 -4.25 12.03 -15.36
CA LYS A 214 -3.02 12.44 -16.05
C LYS A 214 -2.32 11.26 -16.71
N THR A 215 -1.67 11.55 -17.82
CA THR A 215 -0.88 10.57 -18.58
C THR A 215 0.60 10.62 -18.20
N ILE A 216 1.38 9.63 -18.65
CA ILE A 216 2.84 9.60 -18.46
C ILE A 216 3.53 10.88 -18.94
N PRO A 217 3.28 11.43 -20.14
CA PRO A 217 3.96 12.65 -20.57
C PRO A 217 3.58 13.87 -19.73
N ASP A 218 2.39 13.91 -19.13
CA ASP A 218 2.02 14.98 -18.19
C ASP A 218 2.80 14.84 -16.88
N LEU A 219 2.95 13.61 -16.41
CA LEU A 219 3.73 13.29 -15.21
C LEU A 219 5.22 13.62 -15.40
N GLU A 220 5.81 13.27 -16.55
CA GLU A 220 7.24 13.55 -16.83
C GLU A 220 7.53 15.05 -16.94
N LYS A 221 6.58 15.85 -17.41
CA LYS A 221 6.70 17.33 -17.40
C LYS A 221 6.68 17.90 -15.99
N HIS A 222 5.93 17.27 -15.09
CA HIS A 222 5.80 17.71 -13.69
C HIS A 222 6.99 17.23 -12.84
N ASP A 223 7.33 15.95 -12.92
CA ASP A 223 8.50 15.34 -12.28
C ASP A 223 9.12 14.31 -13.24
N PRO A 224 10.27 14.62 -13.87
CA PRO A 224 10.94 13.71 -14.80
C PRO A 224 11.32 12.35 -14.20
N SER A 225 11.43 12.27 -12.88
CA SER A 225 11.80 11.04 -12.16
C SER A 225 10.60 10.27 -11.61
N ALA A 226 9.38 10.81 -11.72
CA ALA A 226 8.17 10.17 -11.19
C ALA A 226 7.81 8.88 -11.92
N ALA A 227 8.02 8.78 -13.25
CA ALA A 227 7.74 7.55 -13.98
C ALA A 227 8.60 6.37 -13.50
N GLY A 228 9.88 6.62 -13.18
CA GLY A 228 10.77 5.63 -12.56
C GLY A 228 10.32 5.25 -11.15
N PHE A 229 9.89 6.24 -10.36
CA PHE A 229 9.34 6.01 -9.03
C PHE A 229 8.07 5.16 -9.08
N CYS A 230 7.12 5.44 -9.98
CA CYS A 230 5.90 4.66 -10.14
C CYS A 230 6.19 3.19 -10.44
N ARG A 231 7.17 2.91 -11.32
CA ARG A 231 7.60 1.53 -11.61
C ARG A 231 8.16 0.85 -10.37
N LYS A 232 9.05 1.52 -9.63
CA LYS A 232 9.64 0.98 -8.40
C LYS A 232 8.57 0.66 -7.35
N VAL A 233 7.63 1.57 -7.15
CA VAL A 233 6.51 1.38 -6.21
C VAL A 233 5.60 0.24 -6.68
N ALA A 234 5.24 0.19 -7.96
CA ALA A 234 4.41 -0.89 -8.49
C ALA A 234 5.05 -2.29 -8.23
N SER A 235 6.37 -2.40 -8.40
CA SER A 235 7.11 -3.63 -8.08
C SER A 235 7.23 -3.91 -6.59
N ASN A 236 7.56 -2.91 -5.76
CA ASN A 236 7.78 -3.10 -4.33
C ASN A 236 6.49 -3.48 -3.58
N TYR A 237 5.34 -3.00 -4.04
CA TYR A 237 4.04 -3.21 -3.43
C TYR A 237 3.21 -4.26 -4.18
N SER A 238 3.83 -5.05 -5.04
CA SER A 238 3.16 -6.05 -5.90
C SER A 238 2.26 -7.00 -5.11
N LYS A 239 2.71 -7.49 -3.95
CA LYS A 239 1.89 -8.36 -3.08
C LYS A 239 0.58 -7.70 -2.65
N GLN A 240 0.66 -6.42 -2.25
CA GLN A 240 -0.50 -5.66 -1.79
C GLN A 240 -1.42 -5.28 -2.95
N LEU A 241 -0.84 -4.84 -4.07
CA LEU A 241 -1.57 -4.51 -5.30
C LEU A 241 -2.32 -5.73 -5.85
N PHE A 242 -1.67 -6.89 -5.84
CA PHE A 242 -2.29 -8.13 -6.27
C PHE A 242 -3.46 -8.53 -5.35
N ALA A 243 -3.32 -8.35 -4.03
CA ALA A 243 -4.42 -8.54 -3.10
C ALA A 243 -5.60 -7.57 -3.35
N ILE A 244 -5.31 -6.28 -3.61
CA ILE A 244 -6.32 -5.27 -3.98
C ILE A 244 -7.09 -5.70 -5.23
N TYR A 245 -6.37 -6.19 -6.24
CA TYR A 245 -6.95 -6.70 -7.49
C TYR A 245 -7.82 -7.94 -7.27
N GLN A 246 -7.31 -8.96 -6.57
CA GLN A 246 -8.06 -10.20 -6.31
C GLN A 246 -9.34 -9.96 -5.52
N ASN A 247 -9.28 -9.05 -4.54
CA ASN A 247 -10.40 -8.67 -3.71
C ASN A 247 -11.34 -7.66 -4.39
N LYS A 248 -10.99 -7.17 -5.59
CA LYS A 248 -11.72 -6.13 -6.34
C LYS A 248 -11.99 -4.88 -5.50
N GLU A 249 -11.03 -4.51 -4.65
CA GLU A 249 -11.25 -3.41 -3.71
C GLU A 249 -11.11 -2.05 -4.39
N ASP A 250 -10.43 -1.97 -5.54
CA ASP A 250 -10.25 -0.75 -6.32
C ASP A 250 -10.87 -0.92 -7.72
N PRO A 251 -11.94 -0.18 -8.05
CA PRO A 251 -12.60 -0.26 -9.35
C PRO A 251 -11.72 0.14 -10.54
N TYR A 252 -10.70 0.97 -10.33
CA TYR A 252 -9.86 1.52 -11.39
C TYR A 252 -8.54 0.74 -11.58
N PHE A 253 -8.30 -0.28 -10.75
CA PHE A 253 -7.08 -1.08 -10.80
C PHE A 253 -7.34 -2.44 -11.46
N HIS A 254 -7.34 -2.44 -12.79
CA HIS A 254 -7.52 -3.63 -13.63
C HIS A 254 -6.56 -3.59 -14.83
N PRO A 255 -6.23 -4.76 -15.43
CA PRO A 255 -5.30 -4.86 -16.55
C PRO A 255 -5.77 -4.17 -17.84
N GLU A 256 -7.06 -3.86 -17.96
CA GLU A 256 -7.57 -3.16 -19.14
C GLU A 256 -7.20 -1.66 -19.12
N LEU A 257 -6.66 -1.20 -20.25
CA LEU A 257 -6.47 0.22 -20.55
C LEU A 257 -7.81 0.76 -21.05
N SER A 258 -8.53 1.45 -20.17
CA SER A 258 -9.78 2.15 -20.45
C SER A 258 -9.52 3.53 -21.06
#